data_AF-A0A6A4GWX0-F1
#
_entry.id   AF-A0A6A4GWX0-F1
#
_cell.length_a   1.000
_cell.length_b   1.000
_cell.length_c   1.000
_cell.angle_alpha   90.00
_cell.angle_beta   90.00
_cell.angle_gamma   90.00
#
_symmetry.space_group_name_H-M   'P 1'
#
loop_
_entity.id
_entity.type
_entity.pdbx_description
1 polymer ?
#
loop_
_entity_poly.entity_id
_entity_poly.type
_entity_poly.pdbx_seq_one_letter_code
_entity_poly.pdbx_strand_id
1 'polypeptide(L)' 'WFPGHTGVPGNERADQEAKRAATGRSSVKAKLPTQLRKALPRSQTTIIRTFRKRLEETHDSMWKRSPRYRKFKKVNP' A
#
# COMPACT_ATOMS: atom_id res chain seq x y z
N TRP A 1 17.66 -19.17 10.41
CA TRP A 1 16.93 -18.90 9.16
C TRP A 1 16.51 -20.22 8.53
N PHE A 2 15.23 -20.37 8.19
CA PHE A 2 14.69 -21.59 7.58
C PHE A 2 14.35 -21.28 6.10
N PRO A 3 14.57 -22.19 5.14
CA PRO A 3 14.24 -21.94 3.74
C PRO A 3 12.75 -21.60 3.54
N GLY A 4 12.49 -20.48 2.88
CA GLY A 4 11.14 -20.12 2.45
C GLY A 4 10.64 -21.08 1.37
N HIS A 5 9.34 -21.39 1.37
CA HIS A 5 8.65 -22.20 0.35
C HIS A 5 9.01 -23.69 0.24
N THR A 6 9.69 -24.27 1.24
CA THR A 6 9.99 -25.73 1.29
C THR A 6 8.84 -26.59 1.82
N GLY A 7 7.61 -26.07 1.86
CA GLY A 7 6.46 -26.87 2.29
C GLY A 7 6.36 -27.07 3.81
N VAL A 8 7.07 -26.28 4.62
CA VAL A 8 7.04 -26.45 6.08
C VAL A 8 5.67 -26.07 6.61
N PRO A 9 4.91 -27.02 7.22
CA PRO A 9 3.52 -26.78 7.57
C PRO A 9 3.31 -25.55 8.48
N GLY A 10 4.25 -25.30 9.39
CA GLY A 10 4.20 -24.13 10.28
C GLY A 10 4.34 -22.80 9.54
N ASN A 11 5.27 -22.71 8.57
CA ASN A 11 5.49 -21.50 7.79
C ASN A 11 4.32 -21.25 6.83
N GLU A 12 3.80 -22.29 6.20
CA GLU A 12 2.64 -22.18 5.31
C GLU A 12 1.41 -21.72 6.06
N ARG A 13 1.16 -22.26 7.26
CA ARG A 13 0.04 -21.82 8.10
C ARG A 13 0.20 -20.37 8.53
N ALA A 14 1.41 -19.96 8.90
CA ALA A 14 1.70 -18.56 9.23
C ALA A 14 1.47 -17.63 8.03
N ASP A 15 1.91 -18.01 6.83
CA ASP A 15 1.71 -17.25 5.59
C ASP A 15 0.22 -17.15 5.21
N GLN A 16 -0.54 -18.24 5.34
CA GLN A 16 -1.98 -18.23 5.13
C GLN A 16 -2.71 -17.27 6.08
N GLU A 17 -2.37 -17.27 7.37
CA GLU A 17 -2.96 -16.34 8.33
C GLU A 17 -2.51 -14.89 8.08
N ALA A 18 -1.25 -14.68 7.67
CA ALA A 18 -0.75 -13.37 7.28
C ALA A 18 -1.51 -12.81 6.06
N LYS A 19 -1.77 -13.64 5.04
CA LYS A 19 -2.60 -13.28 3.88
C LYS A 19 -4.03 -12.93 4.29
N ARG A 20 -4.65 -13.71 5.18
CA ARG A 20 -5.98 -13.40 5.73
C ARG A 20 -5.99 -12.05 6.46
N ALA A 21 -4.99 -11.79 7.30
CA ALA A 21 -4.82 -10.53 8.00
C ALA A 21 -4.66 -9.34 7.05
N ALA A 22 -3.90 -9.50 5.96
CA ALA A 22 -3.71 -8.47 4.94
C ALA A 22 -5.02 -8.09 4.22
N THR A 23 -5.99 -9.01 4.13
CA THR A 23 -7.34 -8.74 3.60
C THR A 23 -8.30 -8.10 4.62
N GLY A 24 -7.82 -7.76 5.81
CA GLY A 24 -8.61 -7.16 6.88
C GLY A 24 -9.26 -8.15 7.86
N ARG A 25 -9.06 -9.46 7.67
CA ARG A 25 -9.56 -10.48 8.60
C ARG A 25 -8.52 -10.74 9.70
N SER A 26 -8.76 -10.23 10.90
CA SER A 26 -7.87 -10.40 12.05
C SER A 26 -8.53 -11.20 13.17
N SER A 27 -7.71 -11.87 13.98
CA SER A 27 -8.13 -12.40 15.27
C SER A 27 -8.61 -11.29 16.21
N VAL A 28 -9.42 -11.66 17.20
CA VAL A 28 -9.83 -10.77 18.30
C VAL A 28 -8.60 -10.23 19.05
N LYS A 29 -8.65 -8.96 19.49
CA LYS A 29 -7.50 -8.27 20.13
C LYS A 29 -6.90 -9.05 21.30
N ALA A 30 -7.70 -9.72 22.12
CA ALA A 30 -7.20 -10.51 23.25
C ALA A 30 -6.26 -11.65 22.84
N LYS A 31 -6.48 -12.24 21.66
CA LYS A 31 -5.65 -13.31 21.09
C LYS A 31 -4.43 -12.79 20.34
N LEU A 32 -4.32 -11.48 20.11
CA LEU A 32 -3.14 -10.90 19.48
C LEU A 32 -2.02 -10.68 20.51
N PRO A 33 -0.75 -10.78 20.07
CA PRO A 33 0.40 -10.30 20.84
C PRO A 33 0.17 -8.85 21.27
N THR A 34 0.62 -8.48 22.47
CA THR A 34 0.36 -7.17 23.09
C THR A 34 0.74 -6.00 22.18
N GLN A 35 1.82 -6.16 21.41
CA GLN A 35 2.34 -5.20 20.43
C GLN A 35 1.36 -4.93 19.27
N LEU A 36 0.57 -5.93 18.87
CA LEU A 36 -0.38 -5.87 17.76
C LEU A 36 -1.81 -5.53 18.20
N ARG A 37 -2.03 -5.31 19.51
CA ARG A 37 -3.35 -4.88 20.03
C ARG A 37 -3.66 -3.42 19.74
N LYS A 38 -2.62 -2.62 19.51
CA LYS A 38 -2.70 -1.21 19.12
C LYS A 38 -2.54 -1.09 17.60
N ALA A 39 -3.11 -0.03 17.04
CA ALA A 39 -2.89 0.27 15.62
C ALA A 39 -1.40 0.50 15.36
N LEU A 40 -0.88 -0.11 14.30
CA LEU A 40 0.49 0.12 13.87
C LEU A 40 0.64 1.57 13.38
N PRO A 41 1.78 2.22 13.65
CA PRO A 41 2.05 3.54 13.09
C PRO A 41 2.08 3.46 11.56
N ARG A 42 1.67 4.54 10.90
CA ARG A 42 1.78 4.64 9.45
C ARG A 42 3.26 4.71 9.08
N SER A 43 3.66 3.91 8.09
CA SER A 43 5.00 4.02 7.52
C SER A 43 5.22 5.42 6.92
N GLN A 44 6.37 6.01 7.21
CA GLN A 44 6.81 7.28 6.61
C GLN A 44 6.79 7.22 5.08
N THR A 45 7.20 6.09 4.49
CA THR A 45 7.21 5.90 3.04
C THR A 45 5.81 5.93 2.46
N THR A 46 4.84 5.33 3.14
CA THR A 46 3.43 5.37 2.73
C THR A 46 2.91 6.80 2.77
N ILE A 47 3.20 7.56 3.82
CA ILE A 47 2.80 8.97 3.94
C ILE A 47 3.36 9.79 2.77
N ILE A 48 4.68 9.71 2.53
CA ILE A 48 5.34 10.44 1.45
C ILE A 48 4.74 10.06 0.08
N ARG A 49 4.54 8.77 -0.18
CA ARG A 49 3.96 8.29 -1.44
C ARG A 49 2.55 8.83 -1.65
N THR A 50 1.71 8.82 -0.61
CA THR A 50 0.34 9.36 -0.72
C THR A 50 0.34 10.86 -1.00
N PHE A 51 1.26 11.61 -0.39
CA PHE A 51 1.37 13.04 -0.63
C PHE A 51 1.86 13.36 -2.05
N ARG A 52 2.90 12.66 -2.52
CA ARG A 52 3.41 12.81 -3.89
C ARG A 52 2.35 12.49 -4.95
N LYS A 53 1.60 11.39 -4.76
CA LYS A 53 0.50 11.03 -5.65
C LYS A 53 -0.54 12.15 -5.76
N ARG A 54 -0.91 12.78 -4.63
CA ARG A 54 -1.83 13.92 -4.61
C ARG A 54 -1.27 15.13 -5.37
N LEU A 55 0.03 15.40 -5.24
CA LEU A 55 0.68 16.48 -6.00
C LEU A 55 0.66 16.19 -7.50
N GLU A 56 0.95 14.97 -7.91
CA GLU A 56 0.90 14.53 -9.32
C GLU A 56 -0.52 14.69 -9.89
N GLU A 57 -1.55 14.22 -9.18
CA GLU A 57 -2.95 14.38 -9.60
C GLU A 57 -3.36 15.86 -9.76
N THR A 58 -2.87 16.71 -8.85
CA THR A 58 -3.11 18.15 -8.88
C THR A 58 -2.40 18.79 -10.06
N HIS A 59 -1.11 18.46 -10.25
CA HIS A 59 -0.31 18.93 -11.36
C HIS A 59 -0.94 18.53 -12.71
N ASP A 60 -1.35 17.28 -12.87
CA ASP A 60 -1.97 16.79 -14.09
C ASP A 60 -3.29 17.51 -14.37
N SER A 61 -4.08 17.77 -13.34
CA SER A 61 -5.33 18.54 -13.45
C SER A 61 -5.06 19.97 -13.90
N MET A 62 -4.05 20.63 -13.33
CA MET A 62 -3.65 21.98 -13.71
C MET A 62 -3.08 22.03 -15.13
N TRP A 63 -2.22 21.07 -15.47
CA TRP A 63 -1.64 20.95 -16.80
C TRP A 63 -2.73 20.81 -17.86
N LYS A 64 -3.68 19.88 -17.67
CA LYS A 64 -4.82 19.66 -18.58
C LYS A 64 -5.69 20.89 -18.78
N ARG A 65 -5.84 21.74 -17.75
CA ARG A 65 -6.61 22.99 -17.82
C ARG A 65 -5.85 24.12 -18.52
N SER A 66 -4.53 24.00 -18.68
CA SER A 66 -3.73 25.06 -19.26
C SER A 66 -3.99 25.22 -20.78
N PRO A 67 -3.92 26.45 -21.32
CA PRO A 67 -3.98 26.68 -22.77
C PRO A 67 -2.86 25.96 -23.52
N ARG A 68 -1.70 25.77 -22.87
CA ARG A 68 -0.53 25.09 -23.42
C ARG A 68 -0.82 23.61 -23.68
N TYR A 69 -1.52 22.92 -22.79
CA TYR A 69 -1.91 21.53 -23.00
C TYR A 69 -2.77 21.35 -24.26
N ARG A 70 -3.68 22.28 -24.56
CA ARG A 70 -4.48 22.24 -25.80
C ARG A 70 -3.61 22.32 -27.06
N LYS A 71 -2.54 23.11 -27.04
CA LYS A 71 -1.57 23.19 -28.15
C LYS A 71 -0.71 21.93 -28.22
N PHE A 72 -0.22 21.45 -27.07
CA PHE A 72 0.63 20.28 -26.98
C PHE A 72 -0.06 18.98 -27.41
N LYS A 73 -1.33 18.78 -27.02
CA LYS A 73 -2.16 17.62 -27.43
C LYS A 73 -2.35 17.52 -28.96
N LYS A 74 -2.20 18.63 -29.71
CA LYS A 74 -2.28 18.59 -31.17
C LYS A 74 -0.98 18.12 -31.84
N VAL A 75 0.15 18.19 -31.13
CA VAL A 75 1.49 17.85 -31.66
C VAL A 75 1.87 16.40 -31.33
N ASN A 76 1.37 15.86 -30.23
CA ASN A 76 1.49 14.44 -29.87
C ASN A 76 0.11 13.77 -30.01
N PRO A 77 -0.15 13.02 -31.10
CA PRO A 77 -1.40 12.25 -31.26
C PRO A 77 -1.56 11.14 -30.22
#